data_AF-A0A914GYY2-F1
#
_entry.id   AF-A0A914GYY2-F1
#
_cell.length_a   1.000
_cell.length_b   1.000
_cell.length_c   1.000
_cell.angle_alpha   90.00
_cell.angle_beta   90.00
_cell.angle_gamma   90.00
#
_symmetry.space_group_name_H-M   'P 1'
#
loop_
_entity.id
_entity.type
_entity.pdbx_description
1 polymer ?
#
loop_
_entity_poly.entity_id
_entity_poly.type
_entity_poly.pdbx_seq_one_letter_code
_entity_poly.pdbx_strand_id
1 'polypeptide(L)'
;MVKNKFSKYANASFSLFYAYVFYFDYKLSETHKLTPPVPNVYVSKFVWLTIINLLLQWLYHTTAAILALGKRQPRALMAKFHFISTAIALPASFTVVVLFWTLYLLDPGTLATKEARIIFDIKWFNHAMVGLT
;
A
#
# COMPACT_ATOMS: atom_id res chain seq x y z
N MET A 1 -11.52 30.10 0.12
CA MET A 1 -10.80 28.82 0.33
C MET A 1 -10.65 28.14 -1.01
N VAL A 2 -9.44 28.09 -1.57
CA VAL A 2 -9.18 27.52 -2.90
C VAL A 2 -9.66 26.07 -2.90
N LYS A 3 -10.63 25.73 -3.75
CA LYS A 3 -10.91 24.32 -4.10
C LYS A 3 -9.60 23.77 -4.66
N ASN A 4 -8.84 23.05 -3.84
CA ASN A 4 -7.52 22.61 -4.24
C ASN A 4 -7.67 21.46 -5.26
N LYS A 5 -7.88 21.82 -6.52
CA LYS A 5 -8.04 20.88 -7.63
C LYS A 5 -6.91 19.85 -7.66
N PHE A 6 -5.70 20.27 -7.28
CA PHE A 6 -4.53 19.40 -7.18
C PHE A 6 -4.74 18.23 -6.20
N SER A 7 -5.28 18.46 -5.00
CA SER A 7 -5.46 17.37 -4.03
C SER A 7 -6.48 16.33 -4.51
N LYS A 8 -7.51 16.76 -5.25
CA LYS A 8 -8.48 15.85 -5.86
C LYS A 8 -7.81 14.92 -6.87
N TYR A 9 -7.05 15.49 -7.82
CA TYR A 9 -6.38 14.70 -8.84
C TYR A 9 -5.30 13.79 -8.22
N ALA A 10 -4.53 14.30 -7.25
CA ALA A 10 -3.53 13.51 -6.54
C ALA A 10 -4.14 12.29 -5.85
N ASN A 11 -5.22 12.47 -5.06
CA ASN A 11 -5.87 11.35 -4.38
C ASN A 11 -6.48 10.33 -5.35
N ALA A 12 -7.06 10.80 -6.47
CA ALA A 12 -7.58 9.91 -7.51
C ALA A 12 -6.45 9.11 -8.17
N SER A 13 -5.34 9.77 -8.52
CA SER A 13 -4.15 9.10 -9.09
C SER A 13 -3.56 8.08 -8.12
N PHE A 14 -3.41 8.40 -6.84
CA PHE A 14 -2.92 7.46 -5.83
C PHE A 14 -3.88 6.28 -5.61
N SER A 15 -5.19 6.53 -5.58
CA SER A 15 -6.21 5.47 -5.49
C SER A 15 -6.09 4.49 -6.66
N LEU A 16 -5.98 4.99 -7.89
CA LEU A 16 -5.79 4.17 -9.09
C LEU A 16 -4.45 3.42 -9.06
N PHE A 17 -3.38 4.09 -8.63
CA PHE A 17 -2.07 3.47 -8.49
C PHE A 17 -2.09 2.32 -7.48
N TYR A 18 -2.64 2.51 -6.29
CA TYR A 18 -2.72 1.45 -5.28
C TYR A 18 -3.65 0.30 -5.71
N ALA A 19 -4.75 0.59 -6.40
CA ALA A 19 -5.57 -0.45 -7.02
C ALA A 19 -4.79 -1.27 -8.06
N TYR A 20 -3.97 -0.60 -8.88
CA TYR A 20 -3.09 -1.26 -9.83
C TYR A 20 -2.04 -2.13 -9.13
N VAL A 21 -1.44 -1.66 -8.03
CA VAL A 21 -0.49 -2.44 -7.21
C VAL A 21 -1.16 -3.72 -6.68
N PHE A 22 -2.39 -3.65 -6.18
CA PHE A 22 -3.15 -4.84 -5.77
C PHE A 22 -3.38 -5.83 -6.92
N TYR A 23 -3.79 -5.32 -8.08
CA TYR A 23 -3.99 -6.14 -9.27
C TYR A 23 -2.67 -6.80 -9.73
N PHE A 24 -1.58 -6.04 -9.71
CA PHE A 24 -0.27 -6.51 -10.08
C PHE A 24 0.24 -7.60 -9.12
N ASP A 25 0.13 -7.40 -7.80
CA ASP A 25 0.50 -8.43 -6.80
C ASP A 25 -0.33 -9.71 -6.98
N TYR A 26 -1.63 -9.58 -7.26
CA TYR A 26 -2.49 -10.72 -7.55
C TYR A 26 -1.99 -11.51 -8.78
N LYS A 27 -1.73 -10.81 -9.89
CA LYS A 27 -1.25 -11.44 -11.13
C LYS A 27 0.14 -12.05 -10.98
N LEU A 28 1.02 -11.39 -10.23
CA LEU A 28 2.36 -11.89 -9.93
C LEU A 28 2.28 -13.19 -9.11
N SER A 29 1.38 -13.23 -8.13
CA SER A 29 1.17 -14.40 -7.27
C SER A 29 0.61 -15.60 -8.04
N GLU A 30 -0.34 -15.33 -8.95
CA GLU A 30 -0.92 -16.34 -9.84
C GLU A 30 0.15 -16.89 -10.81
N THR A 31 0.92 -16.00 -11.43
CA THR A 31 1.90 -16.35 -12.49
C THR A 31 3.10 -17.10 -11.96
N HIS A 32 3.67 -16.65 -10.83
CA HIS A 32 4.88 -17.23 -10.25
C HIS A 32 4.61 -18.22 -9.13
N LYS A 33 3.34 -18.59 -8.91
CA LYS A 33 2.90 -19.48 -7.82
C LYS A 33 3.48 -19.04 -6.47
N LEU A 34 3.50 -17.74 -6.21
CA LEU A 34 3.95 -17.22 -4.92
C LEU A 34 2.92 -17.66 -3.89
N THR A 35 3.23 -18.76 -3.18
CA THR A 35 2.27 -19.41 -2.30
C THR A 35 1.90 -18.42 -1.19
N PRO A 36 0.64 -17.96 -1.12
CA PRO A 36 0.22 -17.18 0.02
C PRO A 36 0.27 -18.07 1.27
N PRO A 37 0.30 -17.49 2.48
CA PRO A 37 0.46 -18.24 3.73
C PRO A 37 -0.48 -19.44 3.87
N VAL A 38 -1.71 -19.32 3.36
CA VAL A 38 -2.64 -20.43 3.18
C VAL A 38 -2.78 -20.74 1.68
N PRO A 39 -2.39 -21.95 1.21
CA PRO A 39 -2.44 -22.31 -0.20
C PRO A 39 -3.81 -22.06 -0.84
N ASN A 40 -3.81 -21.54 -2.07
CA ASN A 40 -5.02 -21.20 -2.85
C ASN A 40 -5.94 -20.13 -2.24
N VAL A 41 -5.53 -19.47 -1.16
CA VAL A 41 -6.29 -18.40 -0.51
C VAL A 41 -5.50 -17.09 -0.61
N TYR A 42 -5.70 -16.32 -1.67
CA TYR A 42 -4.96 -15.06 -1.90
C TYR A 42 -5.09 -14.07 -0.74
N VAL A 43 -6.29 -13.97 -0.15
CA VAL A 43 -6.54 -13.09 1.00
C VAL A 43 -5.75 -13.47 2.25
N SER A 44 -5.16 -14.66 2.34
CA SER A 44 -4.28 -15.00 3.47
C SER A 44 -3.02 -14.13 3.55
N LYS A 45 -2.68 -13.41 2.46
CA LYS A 45 -1.64 -12.37 2.45
C LYS A 45 -1.92 -11.18 3.36
N PHE A 46 -3.14 -11.01 3.87
CA PHE A 46 -3.44 -9.99 4.88
C PHE A 46 -2.73 -10.22 6.23
N VAL A 47 -2.01 -11.32 6.40
CA VAL A 47 -1.07 -11.47 7.52
C VAL A 47 0.15 -10.54 7.39
N TRP A 48 0.48 -10.09 6.18
CA TRP A 48 1.62 -9.22 5.93
C TRP A 48 1.26 -7.76 6.15
N LEU A 49 2.02 -7.10 7.02
CA LEU A 49 1.85 -5.68 7.34
C LEU A 49 1.93 -4.79 6.11
N THR A 50 2.74 -5.15 5.10
CA THR A 50 2.84 -4.43 3.82
C THR A 50 1.53 -4.43 3.03
N ILE A 51 0.80 -5.56 3.01
CA ILE A 51 -0.51 -5.68 2.36
C ILE A 51 -1.59 -4.93 3.13
N ILE A 52 -1.56 -4.99 4.47
CA ILE A 52 -2.44 -4.18 5.32
C ILE A 52 -2.20 -2.68 5.07
N ASN A 53 -0.94 -2.26 5.04
CA ASN A 53 -0.58 -0.87 4.79
C ASN A 53 -1.03 -0.42 3.39
N LEU A 54 -0.84 -1.26 2.37
CA LEU A 54 -1.33 -1.01 1.02
C LEU A 54 -2.85 -0.80 0.99
N LEU A 55 -3.60 -1.61 1.75
CA LEU A 55 -5.05 -1.48 1.87
C LEU A 55 -5.44 -0.15 2.55
N LEU A 56 -4.77 0.22 3.65
CA LEU A 56 -5.02 1.47 4.35
C LEU A 56 -4.78 2.69 3.46
N GLN A 57 -3.67 2.69 2.70
CA GLN A 57 -3.36 3.75 1.75
C GLN A 57 -4.40 3.83 0.63
N TRP A 58 -4.79 2.69 0.07
CA TRP A 58 -5.84 2.64 -0.95
C TRP A 58 -7.18 3.18 -0.43
N LEU A 59 -7.62 2.73 0.75
CA LEU A 59 -8.87 3.20 1.38
C LEU A 59 -8.81 4.71 1.64
N TYR A 60 -7.72 5.21 2.20
CA TYR A 60 -7.55 6.65 2.44
C TYR A 60 -7.70 7.47 1.16
N HIS A 61 -6.91 7.16 0.12
CA HIS A 61 -6.92 7.93 -1.12
C HIS A 61 -8.23 7.79 -1.90
N THR A 62 -8.85 6.61 -1.85
CA THR A 62 -10.16 6.37 -2.49
C THR A 62 -11.25 7.18 -1.80
N THR A 63 -11.33 7.12 -0.47
CA THR A 63 -12.31 7.92 0.28
C THR A 63 -12.04 9.42 0.11
N ALA A 64 -10.78 9.86 0.16
CA ALA A 64 -10.41 11.25 -0.09
C ALA A 64 -10.82 11.72 -1.50
N ALA A 65 -10.65 10.87 -2.53
CA ALA A 65 -11.05 11.17 -3.90
C ALA A 65 -12.58 11.26 -4.05
N ILE A 66 -13.34 10.33 -3.45
CA ILE A 66 -14.81 10.35 -3.43
C ILE A 66 -15.32 11.61 -2.73
N LEU A 67 -14.78 11.93 -1.56
CA LEU A 67 -15.15 13.12 -0.80
C LEU A 67 -14.84 14.40 -1.59
N ALA A 68 -13.72 14.44 -2.33
CA ALA A 68 -13.36 15.56 -3.21
C ALA A 68 -14.27 15.72 -4.45
N LEU A 69 -15.02 14.68 -4.83
CA LEU A 69 -16.06 14.75 -5.87
C LEU A 69 -17.39 15.30 -5.35
N GLY A 70 -17.62 15.27 -4.03
CA GLY A 70 -18.85 15.76 -3.41
C GLY A 70 -19.06 17.27 -3.60
N LYS A 71 -20.26 17.67 -4.04
CA LYS A 71 -20.59 19.08 -4.34
C LYS A 71 -20.53 19.99 -3.10
N ARG A 72 -20.84 19.47 -1.91
CA ARG A 72 -20.73 20.15 -0.61
C ARG A 72 -20.43 19.12 0.47
N GLN A 73 -19.23 19.21 1.03
CA GLN A 73 -18.84 18.39 2.17
C GLN A 73 -18.60 19.29 3.38
N PRO A 74 -19.17 18.97 4.56
CA PRO A 74 -18.95 19.78 5.75
C PRO A 74 -17.47 19.75 6.13
N ARG A 75 -16.88 20.94 6.38
CA ARG A 75 -15.46 21.09 6.72
C ARG A 75 -15.04 20.23 7.92
N ALA A 76 -15.94 20.10 8.91
CA ALA A 76 -15.72 19.26 10.07
C ALA A 76 -15.60 17.76 9.73
N LEU A 77 -16.36 17.27 8.74
CA LEU A 77 -16.27 15.88 8.28
C LEU A 77 -14.94 15.62 7.59
N MET A 78 -14.50 16.51 6.69
CA MET A 78 -13.19 16.41 6.05
C MET A 78 -12.06 16.40 7.09
N ALA A 79 -12.13 17.32 8.06
CA ALA A 79 -11.12 17.42 9.12
C ALA A 79 -11.06 16.15 9.98
N LYS A 80 -12.22 15.60 10.39
CA LYS A 80 -12.30 14.34 11.15
C LYS A 80 -11.76 13.16 10.34
N PHE A 81 -12.13 13.06 9.07
CA PHE A 81 -11.63 12.00 8.19
C PHE A 81 -10.10 12.07 8.07
N HIS A 82 -9.54 13.24 7.70
CA HIS A 82 -8.10 13.39 7.61
C HIS A 82 -7.39 13.09 8.93
N PHE A 83 -7.92 13.58 10.05
CA PHE A 83 -7.33 13.31 11.36
C PHE A 83 -7.30 11.81 11.69
N ILE A 84 -8.44 11.11 11.60
CA ILE A 84 -8.53 9.68 11.93
C ILE A 84 -7.68 8.86 10.96
N SER A 85 -7.77 9.13 9.66
CA SER A 85 -7.01 8.40 8.67
C SER A 85 -5.52 8.61 8.81
N THR A 86 -5.05 9.83 9.08
CA THR A 86 -3.63 10.09 9.33
C THR A 86 -3.18 9.46 10.66
N ALA A 87 -3.99 9.53 11.71
CA ALA A 87 -3.67 8.92 13.00
C ALA A 87 -3.54 7.38 12.93
N ILE A 88 -4.15 6.73 11.93
CA ILE A 88 -4.03 5.28 11.70
C ILE A 88 -2.94 4.99 10.66
N ALA A 89 -3.03 5.61 9.48
CA ALA A 89 -2.16 5.29 8.34
C ALA A 89 -0.71 5.69 8.60
N LEU A 90 -0.46 6.83 9.28
CA LEU A 90 0.91 7.29 9.52
C LEU A 90 1.67 6.35 10.46
N PRO A 91 1.16 5.99 11.66
CA PRO A 91 1.84 5.01 12.51
C PRO A 91 1.97 3.62 11.86
N ALA A 92 0.94 3.18 11.14
CA ALA A 92 0.98 1.90 10.42
C ALA A 92 2.08 1.90 9.35
N SER A 93 2.12 2.91 8.48
CA SER A 93 3.16 3.06 7.47
C SER A 93 4.56 3.18 8.08
N PHE A 94 4.71 3.95 9.16
CA PHE A 94 5.99 4.08 9.85
C PHE A 94 6.46 2.73 10.41
N THR A 95 5.56 1.99 11.06
CA THR A 95 5.84 0.65 11.59
C THR A 95 6.27 -0.31 10.48
N VAL A 96 5.56 -0.32 9.35
CA VAL A 96 5.89 -1.17 8.20
C VAL A 96 7.26 -0.82 7.65
N VAL A 97 7.57 0.45 7.45
CA VAL A 97 8.86 0.91 6.93
C VAL A 97 9.99 0.51 7.87
N VAL A 98 9.86 0.82 9.17
CA VAL A 98 10.89 0.49 10.17
C VAL A 98 11.11 -1.01 10.26
N LEU A 99 10.04 -1.81 10.36
CA LEU A 99 10.15 -3.27 10.44
C LEU A 99 10.73 -3.86 9.16
N PHE A 100 10.25 -3.43 7.99
CA PHE A 100 10.74 -3.91 6.71
C PHE A 100 12.25 -3.70 6.60
N TRP A 101 12.74 -2.48 6.83
CA TRP A 101 14.16 -2.19 6.70
C TRP A 101 15.00 -2.83 7.79
N THR A 102 14.51 -2.88 9.03
CA THR A 102 15.23 -3.54 10.12
C THR A 102 15.39 -5.03 9.84
N LEU A 103 14.32 -5.71 9.45
CA LEU A 103 14.35 -7.13 9.10
C LEU A 103 15.22 -7.39 7.87
N TYR A 104 15.13 -6.54 6.83
CA TYR A 104 15.97 -6.62 5.64
C TYR A 104 17.46 -6.53 5.99
N LEU A 105 17.85 -5.55 6.82
CA LEU A 105 19.25 -5.32 7.19
C LEU A 105 19.81 -6.43 8.09
N LEU A 106 18.98 -7.07 8.92
CA LEU A 106 19.39 -8.16 9.79
C LEU A 106 19.51 -9.49 9.04
N ASP A 107 18.46 -9.85 8.29
CA ASP A 107 18.43 -11.05 7.45
C ASP A 107 17.35 -10.90 6.36
N PRO A 108 17.73 -10.64 5.09
CA PRO A 108 16.79 -10.53 3.98
C PRO A 108 15.91 -11.78 3.78
N GLY A 109 16.35 -12.95 4.24
CA GLY A 109 15.59 -14.19 4.20
C GLY A 109 14.31 -14.17 5.05
N THR A 110 14.22 -13.24 6.00
CA THR A 110 13.02 -13.06 6.84
C THR A 110 11.85 -12.40 6.12
N LEU A 111 12.11 -11.69 5.00
CA LEU A 111 11.08 -10.95 4.27
C LEU A 111 10.46 -11.73 3.11
N ALA A 112 11.21 -12.66 2.52
CA ALA A 112 10.76 -13.42 1.36
C ALA A 112 11.41 -14.80 1.32
N THR A 113 10.59 -15.82 1.02
CA THR A 113 11.10 -17.15 0.67
C THR A 113 11.91 -17.07 -0.63
N LYS A 114 12.70 -18.11 -0.94
CA LYS A 114 13.52 -18.14 -2.17
C LYS A 114 12.70 -17.87 -3.43
N GLU A 115 11.47 -18.38 -3.49
CA GLU A 115 10.53 -18.22 -4.59
C GLU A 115 10.00 -16.78 -4.69
N ALA A 116 9.82 -16.11 -3.55
CA ALA A 116 9.36 -14.72 -3.46
C ALA A 116 10.47 -13.69 -3.72
N ARG A 117 11.73 -14.10 -3.91
CA ARG A 117 12.83 -13.18 -4.26
C ARG A 117 12.69 -12.58 -5.66
N ILE A 118 11.93 -13.21 -6.56
CA ILE A 118 11.63 -12.64 -7.89
C ILE A 118 10.96 -11.27 -7.80
N ILE A 119 10.25 -10.99 -6.69
CA ILE A 119 9.62 -9.69 -6.47
C ILE A 119 10.70 -8.60 -6.35
N PHE A 120 11.90 -8.92 -5.84
CA PHE A 120 13.00 -7.96 -5.68
C PHE A 120 13.57 -7.49 -7.03
N ASP A 121 13.46 -8.32 -8.07
CA ASP A 121 13.94 -7.98 -9.42
C ASP A 121 13.02 -6.98 -10.14
N ILE A 122 11.80 -6.78 -9.64
CA ILE A 122 10.81 -5.86 -10.20
C ILE A 122 11.13 -4.44 -9.74
N LYS A 123 11.98 -3.75 -10.51
CA LYS A 123 12.59 -2.46 -10.14
C LYS A 123 11.64 -1.38 -9.66
N TRP A 124 10.44 -1.25 -10.23
CA TRP A 124 9.49 -0.22 -9.80
C TRP A 124 8.73 -0.63 -8.53
N PHE A 125 8.54 -1.93 -8.31
CA PHE A 125 7.80 -2.49 -7.18
C PHE A 125 8.67 -2.56 -5.92
N ASN A 126 9.97 -2.81 -6.10
CA ASN A 126 10.97 -2.92 -5.03
C ASN A 126 12.20 -2.04 -5.30
N HIS A 127 11.96 -0.79 -5.69
CA HIS A 127 12.98 0.20 -6.05
C HIS A 127 14.11 0.37 -5.05
N ALA A 128 13.84 0.15 -3.77
CA ALA A 128 14.83 0.35 -2.72
C ALA A 128 15.77 -0.86 -2.50
N MET A 129 15.48 -2.02 -3.11
CA MET A 129 16.34 -3.22 -3.04
C MET A 129 17.19 -3.43 -4.29
N VAL A 130 16.97 -2.64 -5.35
CA VAL A 130 17.73 -2.72 -6.60
C VAL A 130 19.16 -2.24 -6.36
N GLY A 131 20.13 -3.16 -6.41
CA GLY A 131 21.57 -2.86 -6.25
C GLY A 131 22.17 -3.29 -4.90
N LEU A 132 21.39 -3.93 -4.03
CA LEU A 132 21.86 -4.54 -2.76
C LEU A 132 22.00 -6.07 -2.86
N THR A 133 21.71 -6.63 -4.03
CA THR A 133 21.88 -8.04 -4.43
C THR A 133 22.96 -8.14 -5.50
#